data_AF-A0A084TDK3-F1
#
_entry.id   AF-A0A084TDK3-F1
#
_cell.length_a   1.000
_cell.length_b   1.000
_cell.length_c   1.000
_cell.angle_alpha   90.00
_cell.angle_beta   90.00
_cell.angle_gamma   90.00
#
_symmetry.space_group_name_H-M   'P 1'
#
loop_
_entity.id
_entity.type
_entity.pdbx_description
1 polymer ?
#
loop_
_entity_poly.entity_id
_entity_poly.type
_entity_poly.pdbx_seq_one_letter_code
_entity_poly.pdbx_strand_id
1 'polypeptide(L)'
;MRKVILLSSLLTLIFTPFCFADNTKTQIINQLKQFQSQGIHQNTSYNLSELDQLKQCTSESMPYRQAADELRSSILKNNDVAFRLPAYQAADLAFQCLYCANNSIASCEKMSKYITKAETQLKKG
;
A
#
# COMPACT_ATOMS: atom_id res chain seq x y z
N MET A 1 1.45 -30.81 -47.67
CA MET A 1 1.05 -29.46 -47.22
C MET A 1 0.56 -29.53 -45.78
N ARG A 2 1.29 -28.92 -44.83
CA ARG A 2 0.77 -28.12 -43.71
C ARG A 2 1.95 -27.79 -42.78
N LYS A 3 2.35 -26.52 -42.83
CA LYS A 3 3.27 -25.87 -41.90
C LYS A 3 2.53 -25.71 -40.57
N VAL A 4 3.12 -26.12 -39.46
CA VAL A 4 2.77 -25.58 -38.14
C VAL A 4 4.09 -25.13 -37.50
N ILE A 5 4.39 -23.86 -37.72
CA ILE A 5 5.44 -23.13 -37.01
C ILE A 5 4.84 -22.83 -35.64
N LEU A 6 5.26 -23.57 -34.61
CA LEU A 6 4.96 -23.22 -33.23
C LEU A 6 5.83 -22.03 -32.86
N LEU A 7 5.24 -20.85 -33.01
CA LEU A 7 5.75 -19.58 -32.52
C LEU A 7 5.95 -19.66 -31.00
N SER A 8 7.21 -19.65 -30.61
CA SER A 8 7.79 -18.96 -29.45
C SER A 8 6.79 -18.14 -28.61
N SER A 9 6.38 -18.71 -27.47
CA SER A 9 5.91 -17.93 -26.32
C SER A 9 6.95 -18.07 -25.21
N LEU A 10 8.13 -17.51 -25.44
CA LEU A 10 9.10 -17.23 -24.40
C LEU A 10 8.55 -16.03 -23.61
N LEU A 11 7.74 -16.30 -22.60
CA LEU A 11 7.27 -15.27 -21.67
C LEU A 11 8.48 -14.85 -20.84
N THR A 12 9.18 -13.82 -21.31
CA THR A 12 10.24 -13.14 -20.58
C THR A 12 9.66 -12.66 -19.26
N LEU A 13 10.10 -13.29 -18.17
CA LEU A 13 10.08 -12.72 -16.83
C LEU A 13 10.77 -11.35 -16.93
N ILE A 14 9.98 -10.30 -17.08
CA ILE A 14 10.46 -8.93 -16.87
C ILE A 14 10.64 -8.82 -15.37
N PHE A 15 11.82 -9.25 -14.92
CA PHE A 15 12.41 -8.84 -13.66
C PHE A 15 12.67 -7.34 -13.79
N THR A 16 11.63 -6.53 -13.59
CA THR A 16 11.82 -5.08 -13.46
C THR A 16 12.73 -4.90 -12.25
N PRO A 17 13.94 -4.32 -12.41
CA PRO A 17 14.71 -3.96 -11.24
C PRO A 17 13.84 -2.99 -10.45
N PHE A 18 13.64 -3.29 -9.17
CA PHE A 18 13.12 -2.33 -8.22
C PHE A 18 14.06 -1.12 -8.28
N CYS A 19 13.73 -0.14 -9.12
CA CYS A 19 14.27 1.20 -9.00
C CYS A 19 13.92 1.61 -7.58
N PHE A 20 14.93 1.74 -6.72
CA PHE A 20 14.81 2.43 -5.46
C PHE A 20 14.34 3.84 -5.78
N ALA A 21 13.02 4.03 -5.79
CA ALA A 21 12.42 5.33 -5.98
C ALA A 21 12.85 6.16 -4.78
N ASP A 22 13.60 7.23 -5.06
CA ASP A 22 13.75 8.34 -4.14
C ASP A 22 12.32 8.87 -3.92
N ASN A 23 11.67 8.36 -2.87
CA ASN A 23 10.25 8.53 -2.66
C ASN A 23 10.02 9.98 -2.26
N THR A 24 9.74 10.81 -3.25
CA THR A 24 9.35 12.20 -3.04
C THR A 24 8.19 12.24 -2.06
N LYS A 25 8.12 13.29 -1.22
CA LYS A 25 7.04 13.46 -0.24
C LYS A 25 5.64 13.29 -0.85
N THR A 26 5.47 13.72 -2.10
CA THR A 26 4.25 13.54 -2.91
C THR A 26 3.94 12.06 -3.21
N GLN A 27 4.94 11.28 -3.61
CA GLN A 27 4.76 9.84 -3.85
C GLN A 27 4.36 9.09 -2.58
N ILE A 28 4.99 9.44 -1.44
CA ILE A 28 4.63 8.88 -0.13
C ILE A 28 3.16 9.15 0.19
N ILE A 29 2.69 10.39 0.03
CA ILE A 29 1.28 10.75 0.27
C ILE A 29 0.34 9.96 -0.65
N ASN A 30 0.68 9.85 -1.93
CA ASN A 30 -0.14 9.12 -2.90
C ASN A 30 -0.22 7.64 -2.56
N GLN A 31 0.89 7.00 -2.17
CA GLN A 31 0.90 5.61 -1.72
C GLN A 31 0.05 5.42 -0.45
N LEU A 32 0.15 6.33 0.52
CA LEU A 32 -0.68 6.28 1.73
C LEU A 32 -2.19 6.34 1.42
N LYS A 33 -2.59 7.20 0.47
CA LYS A 33 -3.99 7.27 0.00
C LYS A 33 -4.43 6.01 -0.72
N GLN A 34 -3.55 5.43 -1.54
CA GLN A 34 -3.82 4.16 -2.22
C GLN A 34 -4.01 3.04 -1.21
N PHE A 35 -3.15 2.92 -0.18
CA PHE A 35 -3.29 1.94 0.88
C PHE A 35 -4.59 2.13 1.67
N GLN A 36 -4.95 3.38 1.99
CA GLN A 36 -6.22 3.67 2.66
C GLN A 36 -7.41 3.21 1.83
N SER A 37 -7.45 3.58 0.54
CA SER A 37 -8.50 3.19 -0.39
C SER A 37 -8.60 1.68 -0.53
N GLN A 38 -7.46 1.00 -0.64
CA GLN A 38 -7.38 -0.45 -0.75
C GLN A 38 -7.88 -1.16 0.52
N GLY A 39 -7.49 -0.69 1.71
CA GLY A 39 -7.95 -1.27 2.97
C GLY A 39 -9.45 -1.05 3.22
N ILE A 40 -9.99 0.10 2.83
CA ILE A 40 -11.45 0.34 2.84
C ILE A 40 -12.14 -0.62 1.90
N HIS A 41 -11.66 -0.75 0.65
CA HIS A 41 -12.23 -1.67 -0.33
C HIS A 41 -12.28 -3.11 0.21
N GLN A 42 -11.15 -3.63 0.72
CA GLN A 42 -11.06 -4.96 1.32
C GLN A 42 -12.07 -5.17 2.46
N ASN A 43 -12.19 -4.21 3.37
CA ASN A 43 -13.13 -4.28 4.48
C ASN A 43 -14.61 -4.25 4.05
N THR A 44 -14.91 -3.64 2.90
CA THR A 44 -16.28 -3.56 2.38
C THR A 44 -16.65 -4.67 1.41
N SER A 45 -15.65 -5.31 0.76
CA SER A 45 -15.87 -6.29 -0.29
C SER A 45 -15.86 -7.73 0.20
N TYR A 46 -15.24 -8.00 1.36
CA TYR A 46 -15.15 -9.34 1.93
C TYR A 46 -16.02 -9.49 3.17
N ASN A 47 -16.72 -10.62 3.30
CA ASN A 47 -17.29 -11.03 4.58
C ASN A 47 -16.21 -11.71 5.43
N LEU A 48 -15.56 -10.95 6.30
CA LEU A 48 -14.42 -11.42 7.10
C LEU A 48 -14.78 -12.42 8.20
N SER A 49 -16.08 -12.71 8.39
CA SER A 49 -16.54 -13.78 9.28
C SER A 49 -16.54 -15.15 8.59
N GLU A 50 -16.53 -15.18 7.26
CA GLU A 50 -16.45 -16.41 6.47
C GLU A 50 -14.99 -16.77 6.20
N LEU A 51 -14.60 -17.99 6.55
CA LEU A 51 -13.20 -18.41 6.53
C LEU A 51 -12.56 -18.31 5.13
N ASP A 52 -13.29 -18.68 4.09
CA ASP A 52 -12.76 -18.66 2.72
C ASP A 52 -12.58 -17.23 2.19
N GLN A 53 -13.51 -16.33 2.52
CA GLN A 53 -13.41 -14.90 2.20
C GLN A 53 -12.28 -14.23 2.99
N LEU A 54 -12.09 -14.59 4.26
CA LEU A 54 -10.97 -14.12 5.08
C LEU A 54 -9.62 -14.54 4.50
N LYS A 55 -9.49 -15.80 4.07
CA LYS A 55 -8.27 -16.30 3.41
C LYS A 55 -7.99 -15.54 2.11
N GLN A 56 -9.02 -15.33 1.30
CA GLN A 56 -8.89 -14.58 0.04
C GLN A 56 -8.43 -13.14 0.31
N CYS A 57 -9.11 -12.42 1.21
CA CYS A 57 -8.71 -11.08 1.62
C CYS A 57 -7.26 -11.06 2.12
N THR A 58 -6.87 -12.01 2.97
CA THR A 58 -5.52 -12.07 3.54
C THR A 58 -4.46 -12.27 2.46
N SER A 59 -4.72 -13.15 1.49
CA SER A 59 -3.80 -13.40 0.36
C SER A 59 -3.65 -12.15 -0.51
N GLU A 60 -4.76 -11.48 -0.83
CA GLU A 60 -4.76 -10.29 -1.69
C GLU A 60 -4.23 -9.04 -0.98
N SER A 61 -4.41 -8.93 0.33
CA SER A 61 -3.91 -7.80 1.13
C SER A 61 -2.43 -7.88 1.45
N MET A 62 -1.84 -9.08 1.45
CA MET A 62 -0.46 -9.30 1.86
C MET A 62 0.58 -8.45 1.11
N PRO A 63 0.53 -8.31 -0.23
CA PRO A 63 1.46 -7.44 -0.95
C PRO A 63 1.36 -5.97 -0.53
N TYR A 64 0.15 -5.48 -0.27
CA TYR A 64 -0.06 -4.10 0.20
C TYR A 64 0.45 -3.91 1.63
N ARG A 65 0.27 -4.90 2.50
CA ARG A 65 0.78 -4.85 3.88
C ARG A 65 2.31 -4.81 3.90
N GLN A 66 2.96 -5.61 3.05
CA GLN A 66 4.41 -5.57 2.88
C GLN A 66 4.87 -4.20 2.35
N ALA A 67 4.21 -3.67 1.32
CA ALA A 67 4.53 -2.35 0.79
C ALA A 67 4.32 -1.22 1.82
N ALA A 68 3.31 -1.32 2.69
CA ALA A 68 3.10 -0.37 3.78
C ALA A 68 4.23 -0.42 4.83
N ASP A 69 4.75 -1.61 5.14
CA ASP A 69 5.88 -1.79 6.05
C ASP A 69 7.21 -1.27 5.45
N GLU A 70 7.44 -1.52 4.16
CA GLU A 70 8.56 -0.93 3.43
C GLU A 70 8.46 0.59 3.36
N LEU A 71 7.25 1.14 3.16
CA LEU A 71 7.02 2.57 3.15
C LEU A 71 7.34 3.21 4.52
N ARG A 72 7.01 2.55 5.64
CA ARG A 72 7.41 3.02 6.98
C ARG A 72 8.93 3.20 7.06
N SER A 73 9.67 2.19 6.61
CA SER A 73 11.13 2.20 6.60
C SER A 73 11.69 3.30 5.68
N SER A 74 11.06 3.54 4.53
CA SER A 74 11.42 4.62 3.61
C SER A 74 11.17 6.00 4.23
N ILE A 75 10.04 6.20 4.91
CA ILE A 75 9.68 7.48 5.54
C ILE A 75 10.67 7.86 6.64
N LEU A 76 11.17 6.89 7.40
CA LEU A 76 12.14 7.13 8.48
C LEU A 76 13.44 7.77 7.99
N LYS A 77 13.81 7.55 6.72
CA LYS A 77 14.99 8.15 6.08
C LYS A 77 14.80 9.62 5.69
N ASN A 78 13.57 10.16 5.78
CA ASN A 78 13.30 11.55 5.46
C ASN A 78 13.83 12.49 6.56
N ASN A 79 14.53 13.55 6.17
CA ASN A 79 15.13 14.52 7.10
C ASN A 79 14.14 15.59 7.60
N ASP A 80 13.04 15.82 6.88
CA ASP A 80 11.98 16.73 7.32
C ASP A 80 11.13 16.05 8.39
N VAL A 81 11.43 16.35 9.65
CA VAL A 81 10.72 15.80 10.82
C VAL A 81 9.23 16.17 10.81
N ALA A 82 8.87 17.36 10.34
CA ALA A 82 7.50 17.84 10.32
C ALA A 82 6.65 17.00 9.36
N PHE A 83 7.22 16.62 8.20
CA PHE A 83 6.60 15.67 7.27
C PHE A 83 6.69 14.21 7.76
N ARG A 84 7.86 13.79 8.24
CA ARG A 84 8.16 12.40 8.60
C ARG A 84 7.21 11.84 9.65
N LEU A 85 6.97 12.59 10.72
CA LEU A 85 6.11 12.13 11.84
C LEU A 85 4.69 11.76 11.39
N PRO A 86 3.91 12.68 10.77
CA PRO A 86 2.57 12.35 10.32
C PRO A 86 2.56 11.31 9.19
N ALA A 87 3.54 11.34 8.28
CA ALA A 87 3.65 10.32 7.23
C ALA A 87 3.88 8.92 7.82
N TYR A 88 4.77 8.79 8.81
CA TYR A 88 5.04 7.51 9.47
C TYR A 88 3.82 7.00 10.24
N GLN A 89 3.12 7.89 10.94
CA GLN A 89 1.86 7.54 11.62
C GLN A 89 0.79 7.07 10.64
N ALA A 90 0.67 7.71 9.48
CA ALA A 90 -0.22 7.24 8.41
C ALA A 90 0.20 5.86 7.88
N ALA A 91 1.50 5.60 7.73
CA ALA A 91 2.02 4.31 7.24
C ALA A 91 1.81 3.17 8.26
N ASP A 92 1.99 3.43 9.56
CA ASP A 92 1.69 2.46 10.61
C ASP A 92 0.19 2.11 10.65
N LEU A 93 -0.67 3.12 10.52
CA LEU A 93 -2.11 2.90 10.40
C LEU A 93 -2.48 2.22 9.07
N ALA A 94 -1.74 2.45 7.98
CA ALA A 94 -1.93 1.76 6.71
C ALA A 94 -1.72 0.25 6.86
N PHE A 95 -0.67 -0.15 7.55
CA PHE A 95 -0.38 -1.56 7.83
C PHE A 95 -1.51 -2.26 8.61
N GLN A 96 -2.14 -1.53 9.53
CA GLN A 96 -3.30 -2.01 10.28
C GLN A 96 -4.60 -1.97 9.46
N CYS A 97 -4.80 -0.93 8.65
CA CYS A 97 -5.95 -0.74 7.77
C CYS A 97 -6.05 -1.84 6.71
N LEU A 98 -4.91 -2.26 6.18
CA LEU A 98 -4.79 -3.35 5.19
C LEU A 98 -4.88 -4.75 5.83
N TYR A 99 -5.09 -4.85 7.14
CA TYR A 99 -5.28 -6.14 7.79
C TYR A 99 -6.73 -6.59 7.65
N CYS A 100 -6.94 -7.84 7.23
CA CYS A 100 -8.28 -8.40 7.07
C CYS A 100 -8.89 -8.79 8.42
N ALA A 101 -9.39 -7.79 9.15
CA ALA A 101 -10.17 -7.98 10.36
C ALA A 101 -11.27 -6.92 10.49
N ASN A 102 -12.41 -7.28 11.10
CA ASN A 102 -13.58 -6.40 11.23
C ASN A 102 -13.28 -5.03 11.89
N ASN A 103 -12.27 -4.97 12.75
CA ASN A 103 -11.89 -3.74 13.45
C ASN A 103 -10.82 -2.90 12.72
N SER A 104 -10.28 -3.39 11.60
CA SER A 104 -9.21 -2.71 10.85
C SER A 104 -9.68 -1.41 10.17
N ILE A 105 -10.98 -1.31 9.85
CA ILE A 105 -11.57 -0.12 9.24
C ILE A 105 -11.37 1.15 10.09
N ALA A 106 -11.37 1.02 11.42
CA ALA A 106 -11.13 2.14 12.32
C ALA A 106 -9.71 2.71 12.16
N SER A 107 -8.73 1.90 11.75
CA SER A 107 -7.39 2.37 11.42
C SER A 107 -7.39 3.10 10.08
N CYS A 108 -8.14 2.63 9.08
CA CYS A 108 -8.32 3.33 7.81
C CYS A 108 -8.91 4.72 8.00
N GLU A 109 -9.93 4.87 8.84
CA GLU A 109 -10.56 6.17 9.14
C GLU A 109 -9.57 7.13 9.83
N LYS A 110 -8.79 6.62 10.79
CA LYS A 110 -7.76 7.40 11.51
C LYS A 110 -6.63 7.85 10.60
N MET A 111 -6.30 7.12 9.53
CA MET A 111 -5.25 7.51 8.58
C MET A 111 -5.49 8.89 7.97
N SER A 112 -6.74 9.24 7.62
CA SER A 112 -7.09 10.50 6.94
C SER A 112 -6.46 11.72 7.63
N LYS A 113 -6.58 11.78 8.96
CA LYS A 113 -6.03 12.88 9.76
C LYS A 113 -4.52 13.04 9.57
N TYR A 114 -3.79 11.93 9.50
CA TYR A 114 -2.32 11.94 9.38
C TYR A 114 -1.87 12.19 7.95
N ILE A 115 -2.60 11.68 6.95
CA ILE A 115 -2.40 12.01 5.54
C ILE A 115 -2.57 13.53 5.34
N THR A 116 -3.66 14.13 5.82
CA THR A 116 -3.89 15.58 5.72
C THR A 116 -2.80 16.39 6.41
N LYS A 117 -2.30 15.93 7.56
CA LYS A 117 -1.17 16.57 8.23
C LYS A 117 0.10 16.52 7.38
N ALA A 118 0.44 15.37 6.80
CA ALA A 118 1.61 15.23 5.93
C ALA A 118 1.49 16.11 4.67
N GLU A 119 0.32 16.15 4.05
CA GLU A 119 0.00 17.04 2.91
C GLU A 119 0.16 18.51 3.25
N THR A 120 -0.24 18.91 4.46
CA THR A 120 -0.09 20.28 4.91
C THR A 120 1.39 20.67 5.00
N GLN A 121 2.25 19.75 5.43
CA GLN A 121 3.70 20.01 5.48
C GLN A 121 4.34 20.06 4.10
N LEU A 122 3.85 19.23 3.17
CA LEU A 122 4.29 19.30 1.77
C LEU A 122 4.04 20.69 1.15
N LYS A 123 2.94 21.36 1.51
CA LYS A 123 2.60 22.69 0.99
C LYS A 123 3.34 23.85 1.68
N LYS A 124 4.05 23.58 2.78
CA LYS A 124 4.74 24.59 3.60
C LYS A 124 6.25 24.62 3.39
N GLY A 125 6.82 23.53 2.88
CA GLY A 125 8.22 23.44 2.47
C GLY A 125 8.37 23.72 0.98
#